data_AF-A0A1T5LQ81-F1
#
_entry.id   AF-A0A1T5LQ81-F1
#
_cell.length_a   1.000
_cell.length_b   1.000
_cell.length_c   1.000
_cell.angle_alpha   90.00
_cell.angle_beta   90.00
_cell.angle_gamma   90.00
#
_symmetry.space_group_name_H-M   'P 1'
#
loop_
_entity.id
_entity.type
_entity.pdbx_description
1 polymer ?
#
loop_
_entity_poly.entity_id
_entity_poly.type
_entity_poly.pdbx_seq_one_letter_code
_entity_poly.pdbx_strand_id
1 'polypeptide(L)' 'MHDETENLPPRHPEADDPERGDVPGWVLVTLMTAGLVVALWAIAGPLLEDAFTQAISSVTGR' A
#
# COMPACT_ATOMS: atom_id res chain seq x y z
N MET A 1 31.47 -51.66 -15.77
CA MET A 1 31.29 -51.01 -14.47
C MET A 1 30.88 -49.58 -14.78
N HIS A 2 29.60 -49.38 -15.07
CA HIS A 2 29.03 -48.08 -15.42
C HIS A 2 28.77 -47.33 -14.12
N ASP A 3 29.36 -46.14 -13.99
CA ASP A 3 29.26 -45.29 -12.81
C ASP A 3 27.85 -44.68 -12.77
N GLU A 4 27.00 -45.18 -11.87
CA GLU A 4 25.62 -44.71 -11.67
C GLU A 4 25.55 -43.32 -11.00
N THR A 5 26.70 -42.65 -10.83
CA THR A 5 26.82 -41.38 -10.11
C THR A 5 26.63 -40.12 -10.97
N GLU A 6 26.52 -40.25 -12.30
CA GLU A 6 26.41 -39.11 -13.22
C GLU A 6 24.98 -38.63 -13.53
N ASN A 7 23.94 -39.28 -12.98
CA ASN A 7 22.55 -38.89 -13.25
C ASN A 7 21.83 -38.32 -12.01
N LEU A 8 22.46 -37.34 -11.36
CA LEU A 8 21.78 -36.51 -10.38
C LEU A 8 21.13 -35.34 -11.13
N PRO A 9 19.79 -35.18 -11.05
CA PRO A 9 19.13 -34.02 -11.64
C PRO A 9 19.72 -32.72 -11.07
N PRO A 10 19.79 -31.64 -11.86
CA PRO A 10 20.26 -30.36 -11.37
C PRO A 10 19.42 -29.94 -10.17
N ARG A 11 20.08 -29.61 -9.06
CA ARG A 11 19.42 -29.00 -7.90
C ARG A 11 18.95 -27.62 -8.34
N HIS A 12 17.66 -27.51 -8.68
CA HIS A 12 17.01 -26.21 -8.78
C HIS A 12 17.15 -25.53 -7.42
N PRO A 13 17.76 -24.33 -7.32
CA PRO A 13 17.64 -23.55 -6.10
C PRO A 13 16.15 -23.39 -5.80
N GLU A 14 15.75 -23.81 -4.60
CA GLU A 14 14.43 -23.56 -4.02
C GLU A 14 14.05 -22.11 -4.33
N ALA A 15 12.94 -21.95 -5.03
CA ALA A 15 12.31 -20.66 -5.21
C ALA A 15 12.10 -20.06 -3.82
N ASP A 16 12.48 -18.78 -3.66
CA ASP A 16 12.30 -17.98 -2.45
C ASP A 16 11.04 -18.41 -1.67
N ASP A 17 11.22 -19.08 -0.53
CA ASP A 17 10.12 -19.46 0.38
C ASP A 17 9.42 -18.18 0.88
N PRO A 18 8.18 -17.85 0.43
CA PRO A 18 7.39 -16.73 0.97
C PRO A 18 6.89 -16.96 2.41
N GLU A 19 7.25 -18.08 3.05
CA GLU A 19 6.70 -18.54 4.32
C GLU A 19 7.23 -17.78 5.54
N ARG A 20 8.21 -16.89 5.38
CA ARG A 20 8.61 -15.97 6.45
C ARG A 20 7.88 -14.63 6.32
N GLY A 21 6.73 -14.56 6.97
CA GLY A 21 6.47 -13.45 7.90
C GLY A 21 6.42 -12.06 7.26
N ASP A 22 5.84 -12.00 6.08
CA ASP A 22 5.39 -10.77 5.47
C ASP A 22 4.23 -10.28 6.37
N VAL A 23 4.46 -9.28 7.25
CA VAL A 23 3.39 -8.28 7.45
C VAL A 23 3.31 -7.69 6.05
N PRO A 24 2.41 -8.20 5.20
CA PRO A 24 2.76 -8.38 3.80
C PRO A 24 3.20 -7.05 3.22
N GLY A 25 4.20 -6.97 2.34
CA GLY A 25 4.64 -5.67 1.82
C GLY A 25 3.48 -4.73 1.38
N TRP A 26 2.32 -5.30 1.02
CA TRP A 26 1.07 -4.56 0.79
C TRP A 26 0.50 -3.77 1.99
N VAL A 27 0.65 -4.24 3.24
CA VAL A 27 0.17 -3.53 4.45
C VAL A 27 0.97 -2.26 4.68
N LEU A 28 2.29 -2.29 4.53
CA LEU A 28 3.12 -1.09 4.68
C LEU A 28 2.74 -0.02 3.64
N VAL A 29 2.47 -0.43 2.40
CA VAL A 29 2.01 0.48 1.33
C VAL A 29 0.64 1.06 1.65
N THR A 30 -0.30 0.25 2.13
CA THR A 30 -1.63 0.74 2.51
C THR A 30 -1.58 1.67 3.72
N LEU A 31 -0.72 1.41 4.71
CA LEU A 31 -0.53 2.29 5.86
C LEU A 31 0.11 3.63 5.48
N MET A 32 1.12 3.63 4.61
CA MET A 32 1.67 4.88 4.07
C MET A 32 0.61 5.67 3.31
N THR A 33 -0.18 5.00 2.48
CA THR A 33 -1.24 5.65 1.71
C THR A 33 -2.32 6.20 2.62
N ALA A 34 -2.79 5.43 3.60
CA ALA A 34 -3.75 5.88 4.59
C ALA A 34 -3.22 7.07 5.39
N GLY A 35 -1.95 7.03 5.82
CA GLY A 35 -1.31 8.14 6.52
C GLY A 35 -1.22 9.40 5.66
N LEU A 36 -0.82 9.27 4.39
CA LEU A 36 -0.77 10.39 3.45
C LEU A 36 -2.16 10.97 3.19
N VAL A 37 -3.17 10.13 2.99
CA VAL A 37 -4.56 10.58 2.79
C VAL A 37 -5.06 11.34 4.02
N VAL A 38 -4.84 10.82 5.23
CA VAL A 38 -5.21 11.49 6.48
C VAL A 38 -4.49 12.82 6.64
N ALA A 39 -3.19 12.88 6.32
CA ALA A 39 -2.40 14.11 6.38
C ALA A 39 -2.93 15.17 5.39
N LEU A 40 -3.25 14.77 4.15
CA LEU A 40 -3.87 15.66 3.16
C LEU A 40 -5.26 16.10 3.60
N TRP A 41 -6.06 15.18 4.16
CA TRP A 41 -7.41 15.46 4.63
C TRP A 41 -7.43 16.46 5.79
N ALA A 42 -6.45 16.41 6.69
CA ALA A 42 -6.31 17.37 7.79
C ALA A 42 -6.14 18.82 7.31
N ILE A 43 -5.51 19.02 6.15
CA ILE A 43 -5.35 20.34 5.52
C ILE A 43 -6.60 20.71 4.71
N ALA A 44 -7.17 19.73 3.98
CA ALA A 44 -8.31 19.95 3.10
C ALA A 44 -9.63 20.19 3.84
N GLY A 45 -9.84 19.56 5.00
CA GLY A 45 -11.05 19.68 5.82
C GLY A 45 -11.50 21.12 6.08
N PRO A 46 -10.69 21.97 6.74
CA PRO A 46 -11.08 23.35 7.03
C PRO A 46 -11.32 24.18 5.76
N LEU A 47 -10.53 23.96 4.69
CA LEU A 47 -10.70 24.66 3.43
C LEU A 47 -12.04 24.32 2.75
N LEU A 48 -12.46 23.06 2.83
CA LEU A 48 -13.75 22.60 2.30
C LEU A 48 -14.92 23.17 3.12
N GLU A 49 -14.79 23.22 4.44
CA GLU A 49 -15.80 23.81 5.34
C GLU A 49 -15.98 25.32 5.09
N ASP A 50 -14.87 26.04 4.93
CA ASP A 50 -14.87 27.47 4.61
C ASP A 50 -15.50 27.71 3.23
N ALA A 51 -15.10 26.94 2.22
CA ALA A 51 -15.65 27.05 0.87
C ALA A 51 -17.15 26.72 0.84
N PHE A 52 -17.58 25.69 1.59
CA PHE A 52 -18.98 25.32 1.72
C PHE A 52 -19.81 26.42 2.40
N THR A 53 -19.32 26.95 3.52
CA THR A 53 -19.99 28.04 4.27
C THR A 53 -20.11 29.29 3.40
N GLN A 54 -19.04 29.65 2.67
CA GLN A 54 -19.07 30.73 1.70
C GLN A 54 -20.11 30.50 0.60
N ALA A 55 -20.15 29.30 0.01
CA ALA A 55 -21.13 28.97 -1.01
C ALA A 55 -22.59 29.05 -0.49
N ILE A 56 -22.85 28.54 0.73
CA ILE A 56 -24.18 28.61 1.37
C ILE A 56 -24.58 30.06 1.67
N SER A 57 -23.64 30.88 2.16
CA SER A 57 -23.90 32.30 2.42
C SER A 57 -24.25 33.05 1.12
N SER A 58 -23.57 32.72 0.03
CA SER A 58 -23.79 33.32 -1.29
C SER A 58 -25.17 32.97 -1.87
N VAL A 59 -25.68 31.76 -1.63
CA VAL A 59 -27.00 31.36 -2.15
C VAL A 59 -28.15 31.77 -1.23
N THR A 60 -27.92 31.86 0.08
CA THR A 60 -28.93 32.28 1.05
C THR A 60 -29.17 33.80 1.03
N GLY A 61 -28.34 34.56 0.31
CA GLY A 61 -28.64 35.94 -0.07
C GLY A 61 -28.75 36.89 1.13
N ARG A 62 -27.84 36.79 2.09
CA ARG A 62 -27.61 37.85 3.07
C ARG A 62 -26.49 38.78 2.59
#